data_AF-A0A7Y4T9J3-F1
#
_entry.id   AF-A0A7Y4T9J3-F1
#
_cell.length_a   1.000
_cell.length_b   1.000
_cell.length_c   1.000
_cell.angle_alpha   90.00
_cell.angle_beta   90.00
_cell.angle_gamma   90.00
#
_symmetry.space_group_name_H-M   'P 1'
#
loop_
_entity.id
_entity.type
_entity.pdbx_description
1 polymer ?
#
loop_
_entity_poly.entity_id
_entity_poly.type
_entity_poly.pdbx_seq_one_letter_code
_entity_poly.pdbx_strand_id
1 'polypeptide(L)'
;MILRKDVFGAVALAFGAFFGAGPAMAQPVPPGSYQSSCDNESVTDDTLRARCETEEGNWINSRLNDYSECEGDISNIDGRLTCTRGDDDPGDDDYGDGRDDNRGDRIPRGSYQQTCQNERVESGDLVADCADRNGRLRHSELANHRFCRSDIRNDNGVLSCRRDDDGDDDYTVPTGTWRSTCRDHHVSGNRLFAECRDRFGRWVETSVDLRGCRQGVANANGRLVCIVPAPAPLGWRISLYTNTGYTGTGRTFIGDVPDLARYGMANVASSAYLRSGAWQLCTRAYYRGQCVTLRSSAPNFRRLGINDRARSLRRVR
;
A
#
# COMPACT_ATOMS: atom_id res chain seq x y z
N MET A 1 -34.76 56.02 42.60
CA MET A 1 -34.54 55.54 41.22
C MET A 1 -33.56 56.50 40.56
N ILE A 2 -32.34 56.03 40.32
CA ILE A 2 -31.31 56.52 39.38
C ILE A 2 -30.93 58.01 39.48
N LEU A 3 -29.83 58.30 40.19
CA LEU A 3 -29.01 59.49 39.98
C LEU A 3 -28.21 59.33 38.68
N ARG A 4 -28.28 60.32 37.79
CA ARG A 4 -27.18 60.68 36.89
C ARG A 4 -26.69 62.07 37.31
N LYS A 5 -25.43 62.17 37.73
CA LYS A 5 -24.70 63.42 37.84
C LYS A 5 -23.55 63.35 36.86
N ASP A 6 -23.61 64.21 35.86
CA ASP A 6 -22.47 64.59 35.04
C ASP A 6 -21.53 65.50 35.84
N VAL A 7 -20.35 65.68 35.24
CA VAL A 7 -19.26 66.62 35.51
C VAL A 7 -18.06 65.96 36.19
N PHE A 8 -16.98 65.82 35.42
CA PHE A 8 -15.65 66.27 35.84
C PHE A 8 -14.81 66.72 34.65
N GLY A 9 -14.19 67.89 34.80
CA GLY A 9 -13.17 68.45 33.93
C GLY A 9 -11.80 67.82 34.16
N ALA A 10 -10.90 68.17 33.24
CA ALA A 10 -9.55 67.66 33.03
C ALA A 10 -8.59 67.77 34.22
N VAL A 11 -7.66 66.80 34.33
CA VAL A 11 -6.23 67.03 34.65
C VAL A 11 -5.38 65.93 33.99
N ALA A 12 -4.30 66.33 33.33
CA ALA A 12 -3.27 65.48 32.72
C ALA A 12 -2.33 64.87 33.77
N LEU A 13 -1.76 63.69 33.51
CA LEU A 13 -0.32 63.39 33.55
C LEU A 13 0.00 61.89 33.58
N ALA A 14 1.22 61.61 33.13
CA ALA A 14 2.03 60.41 33.32
C ALA A 14 1.84 59.24 32.35
N PHE A 15 2.69 59.26 31.31
CA PHE A 15 3.28 58.08 30.69
C PHE A 15 3.85 57.16 31.79
N GLY A 16 3.07 56.16 32.19
CA GLY A 16 3.56 54.98 32.87
C GLY A 16 3.37 53.81 31.95
N ALA A 17 4.42 53.39 31.24
CA ALA A 17 4.45 52.11 30.56
C ALA A 17 4.41 51.01 31.63
N PHE A 18 3.20 50.68 32.08
CA PHE A 18 2.95 49.38 32.67
C PHE A 18 3.19 48.37 31.55
N PHE A 19 4.41 47.81 31.53
CA PHE A 19 4.61 46.47 31.02
C PHE A 19 3.79 45.55 31.91
N GLY A 20 2.48 45.50 31.67
CA GLY A 20 1.70 44.36 32.06
C GLY A 20 2.34 43.18 31.35
N ALA A 21 3.08 42.37 32.10
CA ALA A 21 3.26 40.99 31.72
C ALA A 21 1.84 40.45 31.56
N GLY A 22 1.35 40.44 30.32
CA GLY A 22 0.14 39.71 29.99
C GLY A 22 0.30 38.28 30.52
N PRO A 23 -0.80 37.61 30.87
CA PRO A 23 -0.70 36.20 31.24
C PRO A 23 0.08 35.51 30.12
N ALA A 24 1.20 34.89 30.46
CA ALA A 24 1.89 34.01 29.52
C ALA A 24 0.84 32.95 29.18
N MET A 25 0.24 33.10 28.01
CA MET A 25 -0.71 32.12 27.50
C MET A 25 0.12 30.89 27.25
N ALA A 26 0.07 29.95 28.21
CA ALA A 26 0.69 28.65 28.05
C ALA A 26 0.20 28.11 26.70
N GLN A 27 1.14 27.86 25.80
CA GLN A 27 0.80 27.33 24.49
C GLN A 27 0.00 26.05 24.71
N PRO A 28 -1.14 25.88 24.01
CA PRO A 28 -1.97 24.70 24.19
C PRO A 28 -1.15 23.45 23.90
N VAL A 29 -1.06 22.57 24.89
CA VAL A 29 -0.34 21.30 24.76
C VAL A 29 -1.09 20.40 23.77
N PRO A 30 -0.38 19.68 22.88
CA PRO A 30 -1.02 18.80 21.92
C PRO A 30 -1.82 17.70 22.61
N PRO A 31 -3.00 17.35 22.09
CA PRO A 31 -3.75 16.21 22.62
C PRO A 31 -3.01 14.90 22.34
N GLY A 32 -3.02 13.98 23.31
CA GLY A 32 -2.55 12.61 23.09
C GLY A 32 -2.71 11.71 24.30
N SER A 33 -2.58 10.39 24.10
CA SER A 33 -2.71 9.40 25.17
C SER A 33 -1.67 9.56 26.29
N TYR A 34 -0.51 10.16 25.98
CA TYR A 34 0.54 10.47 26.94
C TYR A 34 0.05 11.28 28.15
N GLN A 35 -1.01 12.09 28.00
CA GLN A 35 -1.57 12.92 29.07
C GLN A 35 -2.16 12.10 30.24
N SER A 36 -2.38 10.81 30.05
CA SER A 36 -2.83 9.89 31.12
C SER A 36 -1.69 9.40 32.02
N SER A 37 -0.44 9.49 31.55
CA SER A 37 0.75 8.91 32.18
C SER A 37 1.97 9.84 32.14
N CYS A 38 1.74 11.14 31.87
CA CYS A 38 2.74 12.19 31.97
C CYS A 38 2.17 13.38 32.74
N ASP A 39 3.06 14.20 33.29
CA ASP A 39 2.75 15.46 33.95
C ASP A 39 3.78 16.55 33.60
N ASN A 40 3.51 17.79 34.03
CA ASN A 40 4.39 18.94 33.80
C ASN A 40 4.66 19.19 32.30
N GLU A 41 3.59 19.14 31.50
CA GLU A 41 3.63 19.34 30.06
C GLU A 41 3.89 20.80 29.71
N SER A 42 4.84 21.00 28.81
CA SER A 42 5.13 22.32 28.24
C SER A 42 5.49 22.17 26.77
N VAL A 43 4.98 23.11 25.98
CA VAL A 43 5.42 23.28 24.60
C VAL A 43 6.30 24.52 24.54
N THR A 44 7.43 24.38 23.87
CA THR A 44 8.25 25.51 23.47
C THR A 44 8.64 25.29 22.03
N ASP A 45 8.27 26.23 21.17
CA ASP A 45 8.36 26.12 19.71
C ASP A 45 7.60 24.88 19.21
N ASP A 46 8.27 23.95 18.55
CA ASP A 46 7.70 22.67 18.10
C ASP A 46 8.18 21.49 18.95
N THR A 47 8.62 21.74 20.19
CA THR A 47 9.09 20.71 21.11
C THR A 47 8.14 20.56 22.28
N LEU A 48 7.52 19.38 22.38
CA LEU A 48 6.77 18.96 23.54
C LEU A 48 7.73 18.40 24.60
N ARG A 49 7.62 18.87 25.84
CA ARG A 49 8.34 18.35 27.00
C ARG A 49 7.33 17.92 28.05
N ALA A 50 7.55 16.76 28.65
CA ALA A 50 6.74 16.28 29.77
C ALA A 50 7.59 15.37 30.65
N ARG A 51 7.15 15.12 31.87
CA ARG A 51 7.70 14.08 32.73
C ARG A 51 6.75 12.89 32.70
N CYS A 52 7.24 11.73 32.30
CA CYS A 52 6.43 10.57 31.93
C CYS A 52 6.77 9.36 32.79
N GLU A 53 5.75 8.58 33.14
CA GLU A 53 5.87 7.36 33.93
C GLU A 53 6.38 6.18 33.08
N THR A 54 7.32 5.40 33.60
CA THR A 54 7.84 4.16 32.99
C THR A 54 6.94 2.96 33.32
N GLU A 55 7.12 1.82 32.67
CA GLU A 55 6.39 0.58 33.02
C GLU A 55 6.70 0.11 34.46
N GLU A 56 7.84 0.52 35.01
CA GLU A 56 8.25 0.26 36.40
C GLU A 56 7.70 1.29 37.42
N GLY A 57 6.95 2.30 36.97
CA GLY A 57 6.38 3.36 37.82
C GLY A 57 7.34 4.51 38.17
N ASN A 58 8.52 4.56 37.52
CA ASN A 58 9.48 5.66 37.71
C ASN A 58 9.11 6.85 36.80
N TRP A 59 9.41 8.07 37.22
CA TRP A 59 9.10 9.28 36.44
C TRP A 59 10.36 9.84 35.79
N ILE A 60 10.36 9.94 34.46
CA ILE A 60 11.52 10.40 33.68
C ILE A 60 11.12 11.61 32.83
N ASN A 61 12.03 12.59 32.72
CA ASN A 61 11.82 13.74 31.84
C ASN A 61 12.01 13.33 30.38
N SER A 62 10.99 13.55 29.57
CA SER A 62 10.96 13.24 28.15
C SER A 62 10.73 14.48 27.29
N ARG A 63 11.15 14.39 26.03
CA ARG A 63 10.91 15.42 25.03
C ARG A 63 10.64 14.80 23.67
N LEU A 64 9.76 15.44 22.91
CA LEU A 64 9.44 15.14 21.53
C LEU A 64 9.59 16.42 20.72
N ASN A 65 10.67 16.50 19.95
CA ASN A 65 10.87 17.59 18.98
C ASN A 65 9.97 17.36 17.77
N ASP A 66 9.62 18.42 17.05
CA ASP A 66 8.85 18.37 15.80
C ASP A 66 7.55 17.56 15.98
N TYR A 67 6.80 17.89 17.03
CA TYR A 67 5.55 17.18 17.33
C TYR A 67 4.43 17.59 16.37
N SER A 68 4.52 18.76 15.74
CA SER A 68 3.57 19.19 14.72
C SER A 68 3.57 18.29 13.47
N GLU A 69 4.64 17.53 13.24
CA GLU A 69 4.78 16.55 12.17
C GLU A 69 4.22 15.16 12.54
N CYS A 70 3.71 15.00 13.76
CA CYS A 70 3.04 13.76 14.15
C CYS A 70 1.74 13.61 13.37
N GLU A 71 1.63 12.55 12.57
CA GLU A 71 0.41 12.19 11.84
C GLU A 71 -0.58 11.40 12.72
N GLY A 72 -0.11 10.96 13.89
CA GLY A 72 -0.85 10.14 14.84
C GLY A 72 -0.77 10.62 16.29
N ASP A 73 -1.30 9.79 17.19
CA ASP A 73 -1.34 10.04 18.62
C ASP A 73 0.07 10.21 19.22
N ILE A 74 0.21 11.16 20.15
CA ILE A 74 1.41 11.27 20.98
C ILE A 74 1.20 10.37 22.20
N SER A 75 2.11 9.42 22.41
CA SER A 75 2.00 8.41 23.46
C SER A 75 3.26 8.40 24.33
N ASN A 76 3.11 7.87 25.53
CA ASN A 76 4.21 7.58 26.43
C ASN A 76 4.54 6.08 26.32
N ILE A 77 5.73 5.74 25.82
CA ILE A 77 6.26 4.38 25.83
C ILE A 77 7.43 4.34 26.81
N ASP A 78 7.20 3.71 27.96
CA ASP A 78 8.21 3.49 29.01
C ASP A 78 8.98 4.78 29.42
N GLY A 79 8.25 5.86 29.70
CA GLY A 79 8.81 7.16 30.06
C GLY A 79 9.28 8.00 28.87
N ARG A 80 9.10 7.54 27.62
CA ARG A 80 9.48 8.25 26.40
C ARG A 80 8.25 8.73 25.62
N LEU A 81 8.15 10.05 25.39
CA LEU A 81 7.20 10.62 24.44
C LEU A 81 7.55 10.18 23.02
N THR A 82 6.56 9.65 22.31
CA THR A 82 6.71 9.19 20.93
C THR A 82 5.44 9.48 20.14
N CYS A 83 5.59 9.58 18.83
CA CYS A 83 4.48 9.65 17.90
C CYS A 83 4.90 9.02 16.57
N THR A 84 3.93 8.69 15.73
CA THR A 84 4.20 8.25 14.36
C THR A 84 4.38 9.48 13.46
N ARG A 85 5.56 9.60 12.84
CA ARG A 85 5.83 10.58 11.77
C ARG A 85 5.78 9.90 10.41
N GLY A 86 5.29 10.62 9.41
CA GLY A 86 5.04 10.12 8.05
C GLY A 86 6.28 9.60 7.32
N ASP A 87 7.48 10.02 7.71
CA ASP A 87 8.74 9.54 7.16
C ASP A 87 9.86 9.75 8.20
N ASP A 88 10.29 8.70 8.92
CA ASP A 88 11.58 8.66 9.62
C ASP A 88 11.99 7.20 9.92
N ASP A 89 12.70 6.63 8.95
CA ASP A 89 13.73 5.61 9.12
C ASP A 89 14.93 6.26 9.82
N PRO A 90 15.32 5.84 11.04
CA PRO A 90 16.63 6.18 11.58
C PRO A 90 17.55 4.99 11.33
N GLY A 91 18.45 5.16 10.36
CA GLY A 91 19.66 4.36 10.30
C GLY A 91 20.42 4.46 11.62
N ASP A 92 20.69 3.31 12.22
CA ASP A 92 21.60 3.19 13.35
C ASP A 92 22.99 2.79 12.83
N ASP A 93 23.86 3.78 12.68
CA ASP A 93 25.30 3.61 12.74
C ASP A 93 25.80 3.69 14.21
N ASP A 94 26.29 2.53 14.67
CA ASP A 94 27.50 2.34 15.48
C ASP A 94 27.43 2.11 17.02
N TYR A 95 28.18 1.06 17.42
CA TYR A 95 28.56 0.45 18.71
C TYR A 95 27.52 -0.11 19.72
N GLY A 96 27.48 -1.45 19.82
CA GLY A 96 27.12 -2.14 21.06
C GLY A 96 26.76 -3.62 20.96
N ASP A 97 27.77 -4.48 21.00
CA ASP A 97 27.75 -5.93 21.28
C ASP A 97 26.62 -6.40 22.23
N GLY A 98 25.88 -7.43 21.80
CA GLY A 98 25.01 -8.21 22.68
C GLY A 98 24.12 -9.18 21.90
N ARG A 99 24.65 -10.37 21.63
CA ARG A 99 23.90 -11.52 21.08
C ARG A 99 22.66 -11.78 21.93
N ASP A 100 21.48 -11.81 21.31
CA ASP A 100 20.34 -12.61 21.76
C ASP A 100 19.42 -12.94 20.57
N ASP A 101 19.80 -14.03 19.91
CA ASP A 101 19.02 -14.73 18.90
C ASP A 101 17.82 -15.42 19.58
N ASN A 102 16.74 -14.68 19.89
CA ASN A 102 15.50 -15.28 20.39
C ASN A 102 14.21 -14.46 20.18
N ARG A 103 14.09 -13.75 19.04
CA ARG A 103 12.88 -12.98 18.69
C ARG A 103 11.87 -13.76 17.83
N GLY A 104 11.70 -15.06 18.08
CA GLY A 104 10.78 -15.93 17.33
C GLY A 104 9.37 -16.05 17.91
N ASP A 105 9.22 -15.91 19.24
CA ASP A 105 8.01 -16.36 19.96
C ASP A 105 7.32 -15.26 20.79
N ARG A 106 7.78 -14.01 20.73
CA ARG A 106 7.16 -12.94 21.51
C ARG A 106 5.88 -12.47 20.82
N ILE A 107 4.74 -12.69 21.47
CA ILE A 107 3.43 -12.22 21.02
C ILE A 107 3.50 -10.68 20.82
N PRO A 108 3.23 -10.16 19.61
CA PRO A 108 3.25 -8.73 19.34
C PRO A 108 2.19 -8.00 20.17
N ARG A 109 2.52 -6.78 20.63
CA ARG A 109 1.54 -5.96 21.37
C ARG A 109 0.55 -5.32 20.39
N GLY A 110 -0.71 -5.19 20.81
CA GLY A 110 -1.72 -4.43 20.05
C GLY A 110 -3.12 -4.41 20.67
N SER A 111 -4.01 -3.58 20.15
CA SER A 111 -5.40 -3.42 20.65
C SER A 111 -6.22 -4.71 20.59
N TYR A 112 -5.87 -5.63 19.69
CA TYR A 112 -6.52 -6.92 19.58
C TYR A 112 -6.53 -7.72 20.90
N GLN A 113 -5.52 -7.55 21.75
CA GLN A 113 -5.40 -8.25 23.05
C GLN A 113 -6.53 -7.90 24.03
N GLN A 114 -7.30 -6.84 23.78
CA GLN A 114 -8.49 -6.49 24.57
C GLN A 114 -9.70 -7.38 24.27
N THR A 115 -9.72 -8.00 23.08
CA THR A 115 -10.90 -8.69 22.52
C THR A 115 -10.58 -10.05 21.92
N CYS A 116 -9.32 -10.49 22.00
CA CYS A 116 -8.86 -11.80 21.60
C CYS A 116 -8.31 -12.57 22.81
N GLN A 117 -8.15 -13.88 22.63
CA GLN A 117 -7.56 -14.78 23.62
C GLN A 117 -6.84 -15.93 22.91
N ASN A 118 -6.06 -16.71 23.66
CA ASN A 118 -5.25 -17.83 23.13
C ASN A 118 -4.21 -17.36 22.10
N GLU A 119 -3.64 -16.17 22.32
CA GLU A 119 -2.63 -15.56 21.49
C GLU A 119 -1.34 -16.38 21.49
N ARG A 120 -0.83 -16.65 20.30
CA ARG A 120 0.43 -17.36 20.12
C ARG A 120 1.04 -16.99 18.78
N VAL A 121 2.35 -17.15 18.66
CA VAL A 121 3.03 -17.04 17.36
C VAL A 121 3.32 -18.45 16.88
N GLU A 122 2.76 -18.82 15.74
CA GLU A 122 3.00 -20.11 15.08
C GLU A 122 3.72 -19.84 13.76
N SER A 123 4.95 -20.33 13.62
CA SER A 123 5.71 -20.21 12.35
C SER A 123 5.88 -18.77 11.83
N GLY A 124 5.89 -17.78 12.71
CA GLY A 124 5.99 -16.35 12.36
C GLY A 124 4.65 -15.63 12.15
N ASP A 125 3.54 -16.34 12.26
CA ASP A 125 2.18 -15.80 12.14
C ASP A 125 1.56 -15.64 13.54
N LEU A 126 0.90 -14.52 13.80
CA LEU A 126 0.17 -14.32 15.04
C LEU A 126 -1.19 -15.03 14.92
N VAL A 127 -1.50 -15.92 15.85
CA VAL A 127 -2.76 -16.66 15.89
C VAL A 127 -3.49 -16.34 17.19
N ALA A 128 -4.80 -16.08 17.12
CA ALA A 128 -5.65 -15.82 18.28
C ALA A 128 -7.12 -16.14 17.99
N ASP A 129 -7.92 -16.33 19.04
CA ASP A 129 -9.37 -16.41 18.95
C ASP A 129 -9.97 -15.05 19.33
N CYS A 130 -10.53 -14.34 18.35
CA CYS A 130 -10.98 -12.95 18.47
C CYS A 130 -12.50 -12.81 18.46
N ALA A 131 -13.05 -11.97 19.34
CA ALA A 131 -14.49 -11.73 19.41
C ALA A 131 -14.99 -10.93 18.19
N ASP A 132 -16.05 -11.41 17.54
CA ASP A 132 -16.79 -10.62 16.54
C ASP A 132 -17.75 -9.61 17.18
N ARG A 133 -18.44 -8.79 16.38
CA ARG A 133 -19.40 -7.77 16.86
C ARG A 133 -20.54 -8.35 17.70
N ASN A 134 -20.81 -9.66 17.62
CA ASN A 134 -21.81 -10.35 18.43
C ASN A 134 -21.19 -11.07 19.64
N GLY A 135 -19.90 -10.86 19.92
CA GLY A 135 -19.16 -11.49 21.01
C GLY A 135 -18.78 -12.95 20.75
N ARG A 136 -18.95 -13.47 19.52
CA ARG A 136 -18.56 -14.85 19.20
C ARG A 136 -17.08 -14.89 18.87
N LEU A 137 -16.35 -15.78 19.52
CA LEU A 137 -14.93 -15.98 19.24
C LEU A 137 -14.75 -16.65 17.87
N ARG A 138 -13.86 -16.08 17.08
CA ARG A 138 -13.45 -16.57 15.76
C ARG A 138 -11.96 -16.79 15.76
N HIS A 139 -11.56 -17.96 15.26
CA HIS A 139 -10.16 -18.22 15.02
C HIS A 139 -9.62 -17.27 13.94
N SER A 140 -8.52 -16.59 14.23
CA SER A 140 -7.91 -15.61 13.34
C SER A 140 -6.40 -15.74 13.33
N GLU A 141 -5.82 -15.55 12.16
CA GLU A 141 -4.38 -15.62 11.90
C GLU A 141 -3.94 -14.33 11.18
N LEU A 142 -2.85 -13.72 11.64
CA LEU A 142 -2.20 -12.57 11.03
C LEU A 142 -0.80 -12.96 10.57
N ALA A 143 -0.70 -13.23 9.27
CA ALA A 143 0.52 -13.73 8.66
C ALA A 143 1.65 -12.71 8.75
N ASN A 144 2.86 -13.12 9.15
CA ASN A 144 4.03 -12.26 9.29
C ASN A 144 3.75 -10.94 10.03
N HIS A 145 3.15 -11.03 11.23
CA HIS A 145 2.80 -9.88 12.08
C HIS A 145 3.96 -8.91 12.32
N ARG A 146 5.22 -9.36 12.23
CA ARG A 146 6.44 -8.55 12.29
C ARG A 146 6.53 -7.42 11.25
N PHE A 147 5.77 -7.50 10.15
CA PHE A 147 5.72 -6.45 9.13
C PHE A 147 4.59 -5.45 9.38
N CYS A 148 3.83 -5.60 10.46
CA CYS A 148 2.87 -4.58 10.86
C CYS A 148 3.60 -3.33 11.31
N ARG A 149 3.26 -2.21 10.68
CA ARG A 149 3.79 -0.88 11.01
C ARG A 149 2.80 -0.07 11.83
N SER A 150 1.53 -0.50 11.86
CA SER A 150 0.51 -0.01 12.79
C SER A 150 0.19 -1.02 13.89
N ASP A 151 -0.61 -0.55 14.85
CA ASP A 151 -1.33 -1.40 15.81
C ASP A 151 -1.99 -2.61 15.13
N ILE A 152 -1.91 -3.76 15.79
CA ILE A 152 -2.62 -4.97 15.42
C ILE A 152 -3.99 -4.90 16.11
N ARG A 153 -5.06 -4.88 15.32
CA ARG A 153 -6.43 -4.70 15.80
C ARG A 153 -7.32 -5.89 15.46
N ASN A 154 -8.34 -6.09 16.27
CA ASN A 154 -9.42 -7.02 15.96
C ASN A 154 -10.51 -6.31 15.13
N ASP A 155 -10.63 -6.68 13.86
CA ASP A 155 -11.68 -6.23 12.95
C ASP A 155 -12.77 -7.30 12.83
N ASN A 156 -13.75 -7.25 13.74
CA ASN A 156 -14.92 -8.14 13.74
C ASN A 156 -14.57 -9.65 13.76
N GLY A 157 -13.64 -10.03 14.63
CA GLY A 157 -13.15 -11.40 14.81
C GLY A 157 -11.97 -11.75 13.90
N VAL A 158 -11.34 -10.77 13.24
CA VAL A 158 -10.18 -10.96 12.35
C VAL A 158 -9.05 -9.99 12.72
N LEU A 159 -7.86 -10.51 13.00
CA LEU A 159 -6.65 -9.74 13.24
C LEU A 159 -6.22 -8.98 11.97
N SER A 160 -5.92 -7.69 12.10
CA SER A 160 -5.50 -6.84 10.99
C SER A 160 -4.50 -5.75 11.42
N CYS A 161 -3.68 -5.26 10.48
CA CYS A 161 -2.76 -4.14 10.68
C CYS A 161 -2.49 -3.45 9.33
N ARG A 162 -1.89 -2.25 9.34
CA ARG A 162 -1.41 -1.54 8.14
C ARG A 162 0.06 -1.88 7.87
N ARG A 163 0.43 -1.93 6.59
CA ARG A 163 1.80 -2.20 6.09
C ARG A 163 2.14 -1.21 4.98
N ASP A 164 3.40 -0.78 4.94
CA ASP A 164 3.92 0.17 3.96
C ASP A 164 4.26 -0.57 2.65
N ASP A 165 3.25 -0.78 1.83
CA ASP A 165 3.40 -1.00 0.39
C ASP A 165 2.05 -0.63 -0.25
N ASP A 166 1.99 0.52 -0.92
CA ASP A 166 0.86 0.97 -1.72
C ASP A 166 0.64 0.04 -2.93
N GLY A 167 0.03 -1.11 -2.67
CA GLY A 167 -0.17 -2.17 -3.64
C GLY A 167 -1.07 -3.30 -3.16
N ASP A 168 -2.26 -2.96 -2.65
CA ASP A 168 -3.43 -3.85 -2.65
C ASP A 168 -3.30 -5.12 -1.76
N ASP A 169 -3.05 -4.93 -0.46
CA ASP A 169 -3.22 -5.96 0.57
C ASP A 169 -4.42 -5.64 1.48
N ASP A 170 -5.58 -5.40 0.87
CA ASP A 170 -6.85 -5.72 1.50
C ASP A 170 -7.06 -7.23 1.31
N TYR A 171 -7.30 -7.97 2.39
CA TYR A 171 -7.78 -9.36 2.31
C TYR A 171 -9.24 -9.38 1.79
N THR A 172 -9.54 -8.60 0.76
CA THR A 172 -10.71 -8.76 -0.08
C THR A 172 -10.52 -10.07 -0.83
N VAL A 173 -11.24 -11.09 -0.35
CA VAL A 173 -11.81 -12.18 -1.14
C VAL A 173 -11.64 -11.89 -2.65
N PRO A 174 -10.81 -12.60 -3.44
CA PRO A 174 -10.37 -12.12 -4.76
C PRO A 174 -11.50 -11.68 -5.69
N THR A 175 -11.33 -10.59 -6.44
CA THR A 175 -12.31 -10.20 -7.46
C THR A 175 -12.50 -11.27 -8.52
N GLY A 176 -13.74 -11.57 -8.89
CA GLY A 176 -14.02 -12.52 -9.96
C GLY A 176 -15.44 -13.09 -9.97
N THR A 177 -15.76 -13.81 -11.04
CA THR A 177 -17.10 -14.37 -11.32
C THR A 177 -17.51 -15.50 -10.38
N TRP A 178 -16.58 -16.00 -9.57
CA TRP A 178 -16.84 -17.04 -8.59
C TRP A 178 -17.76 -16.56 -7.46
N ARG A 179 -17.71 -15.27 -7.06
CA ARG A 179 -18.49 -14.75 -5.93
C ARG A 179 -20.01 -14.86 -6.07
N SER A 180 -20.53 -14.85 -7.29
CA SER A 180 -21.97 -15.03 -7.55
C SER A 180 -22.40 -16.51 -7.60
N THR A 181 -21.45 -17.45 -7.58
CA THR A 181 -21.70 -18.88 -7.82
C THR A 181 -21.06 -19.79 -6.77
N CYS A 182 -20.47 -19.22 -5.72
CA CYS A 182 -19.85 -19.93 -4.61
C CYS A 182 -20.28 -19.30 -3.27
N ARG A 183 -20.19 -20.09 -2.20
CA ARG A 183 -20.55 -19.70 -0.82
C ARG A 183 -19.58 -20.31 0.19
N ASP A 184 -19.77 -19.95 1.46
CA ASP A 184 -19.00 -20.48 2.60
C ASP A 184 -17.48 -20.38 2.40
N HIS A 185 -17.06 -19.22 1.87
CA HIS A 185 -15.69 -19.00 1.46
C HIS A 185 -14.83 -18.50 2.62
N HIS A 186 -13.60 -18.97 2.68
CA HIS A 186 -12.58 -18.49 3.59
C HIS A 186 -11.20 -18.62 2.95
N VAL A 187 -10.26 -17.80 3.38
CA VAL A 187 -8.86 -17.88 2.96
C VAL A 187 -8.06 -18.38 4.16
N SER A 188 -7.25 -19.42 3.95
CA SER A 188 -6.26 -19.89 4.92
C SER A 188 -4.88 -19.88 4.25
N GLY A 189 -3.97 -19.09 4.81
CA GLY A 189 -2.70 -18.74 4.19
C GLY A 189 -2.90 -18.19 2.78
N ASN A 190 -2.40 -18.93 1.79
CA ASN A 190 -2.46 -18.56 0.38
C ASN A 190 -3.48 -19.39 -0.42
N ARG A 191 -4.48 -19.95 0.25
CA ARG A 191 -5.46 -20.83 -0.37
C ARG A 191 -6.86 -20.34 -0.07
N LEU A 192 -7.64 -20.12 -1.13
CA LEU A 192 -9.07 -19.83 -1.04
C LEU A 192 -9.83 -21.13 -1.07
N PHE A 193 -10.70 -21.33 -0.10
CA PHE A 193 -11.65 -22.43 -0.01
C PHE A 193 -13.07 -21.88 -0.21
N ALA A 194 -13.93 -22.64 -0.90
CA ALA A 194 -15.36 -22.32 -1.02
C ALA A 194 -16.16 -23.55 -1.45
N GLU A 195 -17.48 -23.48 -1.29
CA GLU A 195 -18.42 -24.36 -1.97
C GLU A 195 -18.91 -23.70 -3.26
N CYS A 196 -18.63 -24.29 -4.42
CA CYS A 196 -18.97 -23.73 -5.72
C CYS A 196 -20.01 -24.56 -6.46
N ARG A 197 -20.94 -23.88 -7.13
CA ARG A 197 -22.00 -24.52 -7.90
C ARG A 197 -21.46 -25.05 -9.23
N ASP A 198 -21.70 -26.33 -9.54
CA ASP A 198 -21.39 -26.94 -10.85
C ASP A 198 -22.50 -26.66 -11.88
N ARG A 199 -22.29 -27.07 -13.15
CA ARG A 199 -23.28 -26.88 -14.24
C ARG A 199 -24.61 -27.62 -14.02
N PHE A 200 -24.62 -28.62 -13.15
CA PHE A 200 -25.81 -29.39 -12.77
C PHE A 200 -26.48 -28.81 -11.51
N GLY A 201 -25.93 -27.71 -10.99
CA GLY A 201 -26.47 -27.00 -9.83
C GLY A 201 -26.04 -27.55 -8.48
N ARG A 202 -25.13 -28.53 -8.43
CA ARG A 202 -24.63 -29.15 -7.20
C ARG A 202 -23.52 -28.31 -6.58
N TRP A 203 -23.47 -28.25 -5.26
CA TRP A 203 -22.40 -27.59 -4.52
C TRP A 203 -21.21 -28.53 -4.36
N VAL A 204 -20.04 -28.07 -4.77
CA VAL A 204 -18.79 -28.83 -4.73
C VAL A 204 -17.79 -28.04 -3.89
N GLU A 205 -17.27 -28.67 -2.83
CA GLU A 205 -16.18 -28.10 -2.05
C GLU A 205 -14.91 -28.06 -2.90
N THR A 206 -14.26 -26.90 -2.94
CA THR A 206 -13.11 -26.67 -3.82
C THR A 206 -12.17 -25.64 -3.21
N SER A 207 -10.91 -25.68 -3.65
CA SER A 207 -9.91 -24.72 -3.23
C SER A 207 -8.94 -24.37 -4.35
N VAL A 208 -8.38 -23.17 -4.28
CA VAL A 208 -7.39 -22.66 -5.25
C VAL A 208 -6.24 -21.97 -4.53
N ASP A 209 -5.03 -22.21 -5.04
CA ASP A 209 -3.83 -21.52 -4.58
C ASP A 209 -3.76 -20.11 -5.21
N LEU A 210 -3.77 -19.09 -4.36
CA LEU A 210 -3.84 -17.69 -4.76
C LEU A 210 -2.52 -17.14 -5.32
N ARG A 211 -1.39 -17.86 -5.15
CA ARG A 211 -0.03 -17.42 -5.58
C ARG A 211 0.02 -17.15 -7.09
N GLY A 212 -0.81 -17.87 -7.85
CA GLY A 212 -0.92 -17.77 -9.30
C GLY A 212 -2.10 -16.92 -9.80
N CYS A 213 -2.96 -16.41 -8.91
CA CYS A 213 -4.24 -15.82 -9.28
C CYS A 213 -4.20 -14.28 -9.41
N ARG A 214 -3.19 -13.76 -10.12
CA ARG A 214 -2.94 -12.31 -10.28
C ARG A 214 -4.06 -11.52 -10.98
N GLN A 215 -5.02 -12.19 -11.62
CA GLN A 215 -6.15 -11.55 -12.32
C GLN A 215 -7.49 -11.93 -11.68
N GLY A 216 -7.48 -12.52 -10.49
CA GLY A 216 -8.66 -12.98 -9.77
C GLY A 216 -8.94 -14.47 -9.91
N VAL A 217 -10.11 -14.88 -9.45
CA VAL A 217 -10.53 -16.29 -9.35
C VAL A 217 -11.86 -16.49 -10.08
N ALA A 218 -12.10 -17.69 -10.63
CA ALA A 218 -13.35 -18.04 -11.29
C ALA A 218 -13.84 -19.41 -10.81
N ASN A 219 -15.16 -19.61 -10.87
CA ASN A 219 -15.76 -20.93 -10.72
C ASN A 219 -15.89 -21.58 -12.10
N ALA A 220 -15.09 -22.61 -12.35
CA ALA A 220 -15.16 -23.44 -13.54
C ALA A 220 -15.84 -24.77 -13.22
N ASN A 221 -17.18 -24.81 -13.38
CA ASN A 221 -17.99 -26.02 -13.21
C ASN A 221 -17.82 -26.70 -11.83
N GLY A 222 -17.92 -25.92 -10.75
CA GLY A 222 -17.77 -26.39 -9.36
C GLY A 222 -16.33 -26.39 -8.86
N ARG A 223 -15.36 -25.92 -9.66
CA ARG A 223 -13.94 -25.85 -9.29
C ARG A 223 -13.44 -24.41 -9.30
N LEU A 224 -12.85 -23.96 -8.19
CA LEU A 224 -12.14 -22.68 -8.16
C LEU A 224 -10.87 -22.80 -9.01
N VAL A 225 -10.70 -21.84 -9.90
CA VAL A 225 -9.52 -21.73 -10.76
C VAL A 225 -9.05 -20.29 -10.78
N CYS A 226 -7.74 -20.07 -10.91
CA CYS A 226 -7.27 -18.73 -11.20
C CYS A 226 -7.89 -18.27 -12.52
N ILE A 227 -8.34 -17.02 -12.56
CA ILE A 227 -8.46 -16.30 -13.82
C ILE A 227 -7.02 -16.17 -14.31
N VAL A 228 -6.62 -17.13 -15.13
CA VAL A 228 -5.58 -16.82 -16.10
C VAL A 228 -6.22 -15.81 -17.03
N PRO A 229 -5.55 -14.70 -17.36
CA PRO A 229 -6.03 -13.88 -18.44
C PRO A 229 -6.20 -14.85 -19.60
N ALA A 230 -7.43 -15.00 -20.09
CA ALA A 230 -7.64 -15.68 -21.36
C ALA A 230 -6.57 -15.08 -22.29
N PRO A 231 -5.74 -15.89 -22.99
CA PRO A 231 -4.70 -15.35 -23.84
C PRO A 231 -5.33 -14.21 -24.63
N ALA A 232 -4.88 -12.98 -24.38
CA ALA A 232 -5.61 -11.76 -24.74
C ALA A 232 -6.20 -11.95 -26.13
N PRO A 233 -7.52 -11.78 -26.32
CA PRO A 233 -8.28 -12.34 -27.44
C PRO A 233 -7.55 -12.07 -28.76
N LEU A 234 -6.78 -13.06 -29.24
CA LEU A 234 -5.65 -12.92 -30.19
C LEU A 234 -5.37 -11.46 -30.57
N GLY A 235 -5.00 -10.67 -29.54
CA GLY A 235 -4.91 -9.23 -29.66
C GLY A 235 -3.90 -8.91 -30.76
N TRP A 236 -4.05 -7.74 -31.36
CA TRP A 236 -3.10 -7.15 -32.28
C TRP A 236 -1.67 -7.59 -32.00
N ARG A 237 -1.06 -8.32 -32.94
CA ARG A 237 0.25 -8.94 -32.71
C ARG A 237 1.09 -8.97 -33.97
N ILE A 238 2.29 -8.40 -33.87
CA ILE A 238 3.27 -8.31 -34.94
C ILE A 238 4.61 -8.83 -34.45
N SER A 239 5.30 -9.62 -35.26
CA SER A 239 6.67 -10.05 -35.02
C SER A 239 7.58 -9.36 -36.03
N LEU A 240 8.55 -8.57 -35.57
CA LEU A 240 9.59 -7.97 -36.41
C LEU A 240 10.82 -8.87 -36.43
N TYR A 241 11.49 -8.93 -37.58
CA TYR A 241 12.68 -9.75 -37.81
C TYR A 241 13.80 -8.93 -38.45
N THR A 242 15.04 -9.20 -38.06
CA THR A 242 16.21 -8.47 -38.56
C THR A 242 16.53 -8.78 -40.02
N ASN A 243 16.12 -9.93 -40.53
CA ASN A 243 16.36 -10.32 -41.92
C ASN A 243 15.03 -10.41 -42.69
N THR A 244 15.11 -10.48 -44.01
CA THR A 244 13.95 -10.74 -44.87
C THR A 244 13.43 -12.18 -44.69
N GLY A 245 12.17 -12.42 -45.07
CA GLY A 245 11.56 -13.74 -45.01
C GLY A 245 11.27 -14.23 -43.59
N TYR A 246 11.15 -13.32 -42.62
CA TYR A 246 10.88 -13.64 -41.21
C TYR A 246 11.99 -14.44 -40.51
N THR A 247 13.25 -14.18 -40.88
CA THR A 247 14.43 -14.89 -40.37
C THR A 247 15.34 -13.97 -39.54
N GLY A 248 16.32 -14.54 -38.84
CA GLY A 248 17.21 -13.80 -37.94
C GLY A 248 16.58 -13.54 -36.57
N THR A 249 17.10 -12.53 -35.86
CA THR A 249 16.57 -12.16 -34.54
C THR A 249 15.16 -11.62 -34.69
N GLY A 250 14.21 -12.23 -33.96
CA GLY A 250 12.80 -11.89 -34.00
C GLY A 250 12.29 -11.38 -32.65
N ARG A 251 11.39 -10.39 -32.67
CA ARG A 251 10.72 -9.91 -31.46
C ARG A 251 9.25 -9.61 -31.74
N THR A 252 8.40 -10.03 -30.81
CA THR A 252 6.94 -9.91 -30.93
C THR A 252 6.42 -8.76 -30.07
N PHE A 253 5.51 -7.98 -30.64
CA PHE A 253 4.89 -6.83 -30.02
C PHE A 253 3.37 -7.00 -30.02
N ILE A 254 2.74 -6.66 -28.89
CA ILE A 254 1.30 -6.78 -28.65
C ILE A 254 0.63 -5.44 -28.33
N GLY A 255 1.41 -4.37 -28.26
CA GLY A 255 0.96 -3.02 -27.95
C GLY A 255 1.75 -1.96 -28.71
N ASP A 256 1.36 -0.70 -28.52
CA ASP A 256 2.01 0.44 -29.17
C ASP A 256 3.41 0.65 -28.56
N VAL A 257 4.41 0.83 -29.41
CA VAL A 257 5.81 1.03 -29.03
C VAL A 257 6.30 2.36 -29.59
N PRO A 258 6.44 3.39 -28.74
CA PRO A 258 6.89 4.70 -29.18
C PRO A 258 8.36 4.70 -29.58
N ASP A 259 9.22 3.81 -29.06
CA ASP A 259 10.59 3.69 -29.54
C ASP A 259 11.07 2.22 -29.47
N LEU A 260 11.41 1.67 -30.64
CA LEU A 260 11.91 0.31 -30.80
C LEU A 260 13.35 0.15 -30.27
N ALA A 261 14.05 1.24 -29.96
CA ALA A 261 15.39 1.20 -29.39
C ALA A 261 15.40 0.45 -28.05
N ARG A 262 14.36 0.64 -27.23
CA ARG A 262 14.13 -0.07 -25.95
C ARG A 262 14.04 -1.58 -26.10
N TYR A 263 13.84 -2.06 -27.34
CA TYR A 263 13.63 -3.45 -27.67
C TYR A 263 14.72 -4.01 -28.60
N GLY A 264 15.80 -3.25 -28.86
CA GLY A 264 16.87 -3.65 -29.77
C GLY A 264 16.42 -3.82 -31.24
N MET A 265 15.28 -3.25 -31.61
CA MET A 265 14.63 -3.46 -32.92
C MET A 265 14.60 -2.20 -33.79
N ALA A 266 15.21 -1.12 -33.33
CA ALA A 266 15.26 0.11 -34.09
C ALA A 266 16.34 0.06 -35.17
N ASN A 267 16.01 0.51 -36.37
CA ASN A 267 16.90 0.53 -37.55
C ASN A 267 17.50 -0.82 -37.95
N VAL A 268 16.89 -1.94 -37.55
CA VAL A 268 17.39 -3.28 -37.88
C VAL A 268 16.32 -4.20 -38.45
N ALA A 269 15.04 -3.82 -38.39
CA ALA A 269 13.96 -4.65 -38.89
C ALA A 269 13.89 -4.63 -40.43
N SER A 270 13.86 -5.83 -41.04
CA SER A 270 13.79 -6.03 -42.49
C SER A 270 12.56 -6.83 -42.94
N SER A 271 11.83 -7.47 -42.02
CA SER A 271 10.52 -8.08 -42.30
C SER A 271 9.60 -8.12 -41.07
N ALA A 272 8.29 -8.30 -41.30
CA ALA A 272 7.30 -8.41 -40.25
C ALA A 272 6.23 -9.46 -40.53
N TYR A 273 6.02 -10.37 -39.59
CA TYR A 273 4.93 -11.33 -39.61
C TYR A 273 3.76 -10.81 -38.78
N LEU A 274 2.63 -10.53 -39.43
CA LEU A 274 1.40 -10.10 -38.76
C LEU A 274 0.59 -11.34 -38.38
N ARG A 275 0.42 -11.54 -37.08
CA ARG A 275 -0.45 -12.60 -36.55
C ARG A 275 -1.89 -12.12 -36.43
N SER A 276 -2.10 -10.85 -36.10
CA SER A 276 -3.41 -10.22 -35.99
C SER A 276 -3.29 -8.68 -35.94
N GLY A 277 -4.35 -7.99 -36.37
CA GLY A 277 -4.40 -6.52 -36.40
C GLY A 277 -3.71 -5.89 -37.61
N ALA A 278 -3.70 -4.55 -37.68
CA ALA A 278 -3.15 -3.76 -38.79
C ALA A 278 -2.16 -2.68 -38.31
N TRP A 279 -0.86 -2.93 -38.34
CA TRP A 279 0.13 -2.11 -37.65
C TRP A 279 0.67 -0.95 -38.49
N GLN A 280 0.88 0.21 -37.90
CA GLN A 280 1.64 1.30 -38.52
C GLN A 280 3.06 1.31 -37.97
N LEU A 281 4.06 1.24 -38.86
CA LEU A 281 5.48 1.37 -38.52
C LEU A 281 5.99 2.69 -39.06
N CYS A 282 6.76 3.42 -38.24
CA CYS A 282 7.31 4.72 -38.62
C CYS A 282 8.83 4.75 -38.48
N THR A 283 9.47 5.53 -39.34
CA THR A 283 10.93 5.63 -39.46
C THR A 283 11.61 6.47 -38.36
N ARG A 284 10.82 7.20 -37.56
CA ARG A 284 11.30 7.89 -36.35
C ARG A 284 10.54 7.39 -35.12
N ALA A 285 11.12 7.62 -33.96
CA ALA A 285 10.45 7.37 -32.68
C ALA A 285 9.18 8.25 -32.55
N TYR A 286 8.30 7.85 -31.64
CA TYR A 286 7.03 8.49 -31.31
C TYR A 286 6.09 8.66 -32.51
N TYR A 287 6.08 7.67 -33.42
CA TYR A 287 5.18 7.60 -34.58
C TYR A 287 5.38 8.74 -35.59
N ARG A 288 6.62 9.19 -35.76
CA ARG A 288 7.00 10.31 -36.66
C ARG A 288 7.76 9.85 -37.89
N GLY A 289 7.91 10.75 -38.86
CA GLY A 289 8.63 10.50 -40.11
C GLY A 289 7.76 9.78 -41.14
N GLN A 290 8.39 9.06 -42.07
CA GLN A 290 7.66 8.21 -43.02
C GLN A 290 7.06 7.03 -42.27
N CYS A 291 5.76 6.80 -42.44
CA CYS A 291 5.01 5.71 -41.83
C CYS A 291 4.39 4.82 -42.90
N VAL A 292 4.36 3.51 -42.64
CA VAL A 292 3.71 2.50 -43.49
C VAL A 292 2.74 1.69 -42.63
N THR A 293 1.54 1.48 -43.14
CA THR A 293 0.53 0.63 -42.50
C THR A 293 0.55 -0.77 -43.11
N LEU A 294 0.86 -1.76 -42.30
CA LEU A 294 0.79 -3.18 -42.60
C LEU A 294 -0.58 -3.71 -42.23
N ARG A 295 -1.35 -4.20 -43.21
CA ARG A 295 -2.60 -4.94 -42.99
C ARG A 295 -2.43 -6.46 -43.18
N SER A 296 -1.27 -6.88 -43.66
CA SER A 296 -0.86 -8.27 -43.86
C SER A 296 0.64 -8.41 -43.60
N SER A 297 1.12 -9.66 -43.49
CA SER A 297 2.55 -9.94 -43.31
C SER A 297 3.40 -9.39 -44.45
N ALA A 298 4.54 -8.80 -44.10
CA ALA A 298 5.47 -8.17 -45.03
C ALA A 298 6.83 -8.91 -44.99
N PRO A 299 7.10 -9.81 -45.95
CA PRO A 299 8.33 -10.60 -45.96
C PRO A 299 9.58 -9.79 -46.30
N ASN A 300 9.43 -8.56 -46.80
CA ASN A 300 10.55 -7.70 -47.17
C ASN A 300 10.15 -6.22 -47.10
N PHE A 301 10.85 -5.45 -46.27
CA PHE A 301 10.61 -4.03 -46.07
C PHE A 301 11.22 -3.11 -47.14
N ARG A 302 12.11 -3.61 -48.00
CA ARG A 302 12.71 -2.81 -49.10
C ARG A 302 11.65 -2.24 -50.03
N ARG A 303 10.64 -3.05 -50.36
CA ARG A 303 9.51 -2.65 -51.22
C ARG A 303 8.59 -1.61 -50.55
N LEU A 304 8.68 -1.48 -49.23
CA LEU A 304 7.89 -0.54 -48.43
C LEU A 304 8.69 0.73 -48.05
N GLY A 305 9.97 0.80 -48.43
CA GLY A 305 10.85 1.95 -48.13
C GLY A 305 11.28 2.10 -46.67
N ILE A 306 11.03 1.09 -45.82
CA ILE A 306 11.29 1.13 -44.36
C ILE A 306 12.32 0.10 -43.88
N ASN A 307 13.02 -0.58 -44.80
CA ASN A 307 14.05 -1.57 -44.47
C ASN A 307 15.12 -0.97 -43.58
N ASP A 308 15.41 -1.59 -42.43
CA ASP A 308 16.41 -1.13 -41.46
C ASP A 308 16.22 0.31 -41.00
N ARG A 309 14.97 0.81 -41.06
CA ARG A 309 14.64 2.20 -40.73
C ARG A 309 13.50 2.35 -39.74
N ALA A 310 12.73 1.31 -39.47
CA ALA A 310 11.64 1.37 -38.50
C ALA A 310 12.17 1.71 -37.09
N ARG A 311 11.56 2.70 -36.42
CA ARG A 311 11.90 3.12 -35.05
C ARG A 311 10.71 3.21 -34.11
N SER A 312 9.48 3.17 -34.60
CA SER A 312 8.28 3.05 -33.75
C SER A 312 7.19 2.24 -34.45
N LEU A 313 6.28 1.67 -33.67
CA LEU A 313 5.11 0.96 -34.20
C LEU A 313 3.88 1.15 -33.33
N ARG A 314 2.70 1.24 -33.93
CA ARG A 314 1.43 1.31 -33.21
C ARG A 314 0.32 0.59 -33.93
N ARG A 315 -0.74 0.34 -33.18
CA ARG A 315 -1.99 -0.23 -33.67
C ARG A 315 -2.77 0.83 -34.47
N VAL A 316 -3.34 0.45 -35.61
CA VAL A 316 -4.25 1.27 -36.44
C VAL A 316 -5.69 0.85 -36.19
N ARG A 317 -6.34 1.48 -35.22
CA ARG A 317 -7.75 1.19 -34.91
C ARG A 317 -8.67 1.51 -36.08
#